data_AF-A0A1H0S454-F1
#
_entry.id   AF-A0A1H0S454-F1
#
_cell.length_a   1.000
_cell.length_b   1.000
_cell.length_c   1.000
_cell.angle_alpha   90.00
_cell.angle_beta   90.00
_cell.angle_gamma   90.00
#
_symmetry.space_group_name_H-M   'P 1'
#
loop_
_entity.id
_entity.type
_entity.pdbx_description
1 polymer ?
#
loop_
_entity_poly.entity_id
_entity_poly.type
_entity_poly.pdbx_seq_one_letter_code
_entity_poly.pdbx_strand_id
1 'polypeptide(L)'
;MEIGEEMERIAVYWFTPEGDRYQHATLREPPAEGGPVLTLGRHAYAEAPPVEDRRMNHIRPFCEDCFNEYLRLDRGQPSWKD
;
A
#
# COMPACT_ATOMS: atom_id res chain seq x y z
N MET A 1 -1.15 29.42 -16.43
CA MET A 1 -0.77 28.60 -15.26
C MET A 1 -1.03 27.17 -15.69
N GLU A 2 -0.04 26.54 -16.31
CA GLU A 2 -0.19 25.18 -16.81
C GLU A 2 0.51 24.23 -15.84
N ILE A 3 -0.27 23.28 -15.34
CA ILE A 3 0.18 22.25 -14.43
C ILE A 3 0.85 21.21 -15.32
N GLY A 4 2.19 21.27 -15.38
CA GLY A 4 3.01 20.32 -16.12
C GLY A 4 2.75 18.90 -15.63
N GLU A 5 2.71 17.97 -16.61
CA GLU A 5 2.61 16.51 -16.51
C GLU A 5 2.06 15.96 -15.19
N GLU A 6 0.81 15.50 -15.25
CA GLU A 6 0.15 14.70 -14.22
C GLU A 6 0.97 13.41 -14.00
N MET A 7 1.98 13.45 -13.12
CA MET A 7 2.61 12.24 -12.62
C MET A 7 1.53 11.41 -11.96
N GLU A 8 1.15 10.31 -12.61
CA GLU A 8 0.16 9.36 -12.12
C GLU A 8 0.57 8.94 -10.71
N ARG A 9 -0.16 9.44 -9.70
CA ARG A 9 0.20 9.21 -8.30
C ARG A 9 -0.01 7.74 -8.00
N ILE A 10 1.07 7.01 -7.76
CA ILE A 10 1.01 5.61 -7.36
C ILE A 10 0.31 5.51 -5.99
N ALA A 11 -0.92 5.00 -5.97
CA ALA A 11 -1.64 4.70 -4.75
C ALA A 11 -1.11 3.38 -4.15
N VAL A 12 -0.74 3.42 -2.87
CA VAL A 12 -0.33 2.24 -2.10
C VAL A 12 -1.29 2.05 -0.94
N TYR A 13 -1.89 0.86 -0.84
CA TYR A 13 -2.84 0.50 0.20
C TYR A 13 -2.16 -0.41 1.22
N TRP A 14 -2.11 0.04 2.48
CA TRP A 14 -1.61 -0.75 3.59
C TRP A 14 -2.77 -1.40 4.34
N PHE A 15 -2.64 -2.68 4.66
CA PHE A 15 -3.64 -3.46 5.38
C PHE A 15 -2.98 -4.46 6.34
N THR A 16 -3.69 -4.84 7.40
CA THR A 16 -3.26 -5.91 8.32
C THR A 16 -4.20 -7.10 8.14
N PRO A 17 -3.73 -8.25 7.64
CA PRO A 17 -4.52 -9.47 7.62
C PRO A 17 -4.93 -9.89 9.03
N GLU A 18 -6.08 -10.54 9.15
CA GLU A 18 -6.52 -11.09 10.44
C GLU A 18 -5.51 -12.12 10.96
N GLY A 19 -5.12 -11.99 12.24
CA GLY A 19 -4.14 -12.89 12.87
C GLY A 19 -2.68 -12.63 12.48
N ASP A 20 -2.40 -11.79 11.49
CA ASP A 20 -1.03 -11.40 11.15
C ASP A 20 -0.54 -10.26 12.05
N ARG A 21 0.74 -10.34 12.41
CA ARG A 21 1.42 -9.27 13.14
C ARG A 21 1.89 -8.13 12.23
N TYR A 22 2.05 -8.41 10.93
CA TYR A 22 2.64 -7.50 9.97
C TYR A 22 1.60 -6.79 9.10
N GLN A 23 1.89 -5.54 8.77
CA GLN A 23 1.16 -4.79 7.76
C GLN A 23 1.71 -5.10 6.38
N HIS A 24 0.83 -5.44 5.44
CA HIS A 24 1.16 -5.69 4.05
C HIS A 24 0.69 -4.52 3.18
N ALA A 25 1.31 -4.36 2.02
CA ALA A 25 0.98 -3.34 1.05
C ALA A 25 0.45 -3.96 -0.24
N THR A 26 -0.29 -3.19 -1.04
CA THR A 26 -0.63 -3.53 -2.42
C THR A 26 -0.82 -2.25 -3.26
N LEU A 27 -0.77 -2.40 -4.59
CA LEU A 27 -1.09 -1.33 -5.54
C LEU A 27 -2.57 -1.34 -5.98
N ARG A 28 -3.28 -2.45 -5.72
CA ARG A 28 -4.69 -2.57 -6.08
C ARG A 28 -5.52 -2.27 -4.86
N GLU A 29 -6.58 -1.50 -5.02
CA GLU A 29 -7.53 -1.28 -3.94
C GLU A 29 -8.07 -2.63 -3.44
N PRO A 30 -7.95 -2.94 -2.13
CA PRO A 30 -8.44 -4.20 -1.59
C PRO A 30 -9.98 -4.31 -1.69
N PRO A 31 -10.56 -5.49 -1.95
CA PRO A 31 -12.02 -5.65 -2.18
C PRO A 31 -12.85 -5.21 -0.98
N ALA A 32 -13.93 -4.44 -1.13
CA ALA A 32 -14.66 -3.86 0.02
C ALA A 32 -15.06 -4.88 1.11
N GLU A 33 -15.52 -6.06 0.71
CA GLU A 33 -15.94 -7.17 1.58
C GLU A 33 -14.76 -7.97 2.19
N GLY A 34 -13.53 -7.59 1.90
CA GLY A 34 -12.33 -8.35 2.21
C GLY A 34 -12.04 -9.46 1.18
N GLY A 35 -10.90 -10.12 1.36
CA GLY A 35 -10.49 -11.25 0.53
C GLY A 35 -9.04 -11.19 0.05
N PRO A 36 -8.65 -12.10 -0.85
CA PRO A 36 -7.27 -12.29 -1.25
C PRO A 36 -6.77 -11.15 -2.11
N VAL A 37 -5.61 -10.62 -1.75
CA VAL A 37 -4.92 -9.55 -2.44
C VAL A 37 -3.48 -9.94 -2.70
N LEU A 38 -3.00 -9.69 -3.92
CA LEU A 38 -1.59 -9.85 -4.24
C LEU A 38 -0.80 -8.70 -3.60
N THR A 39 0.16 -9.04 -2.75
CA THR A 39 0.95 -8.06 -2.01
C THR A 39 1.89 -7.28 -2.95
N LEU A 40 2.37 -6.13 -2.47
CA LEU A 40 3.30 -5.27 -3.18
C LEU A 40 4.59 -6.04 -3.48
N GLY A 41 5.12 -5.89 -4.69
CA GLY A 41 6.22 -6.74 -5.19
C GLY A 41 5.81 -8.17 -5.56
N ARG A 42 4.53 -8.52 -5.39
CA ARG A 42 3.95 -9.82 -5.76
C ARG A 42 4.60 -11.00 -5.04
N HIS A 43 5.10 -10.79 -3.83
CA HIS A 43 5.80 -11.83 -3.07
C HIS A 43 4.85 -12.86 -2.44
N ALA A 44 3.59 -12.50 -2.19
CA ALA A 44 2.59 -13.41 -1.64
C ALA A 44 1.15 -12.94 -1.93
N TYR A 45 0.17 -13.81 -1.70
CA TYR A 45 -1.22 -13.41 -1.47
C TYR A 45 -1.46 -13.25 0.04
N ALA A 46 -2.26 -12.25 0.42
CA ALA A 46 -2.69 -12.02 1.79
C ALA A 46 -4.18 -11.65 1.83
N GLU A 47 -4.87 -12.06 2.88
CA GLU A 47 -6.29 -11.77 3.08
C GLU A 47 -6.46 -10.36 3.64
N ALA A 48 -6.95 -9.43 2.82
CA ALA A 48 -7.30 -8.11 3.29
C ALA A 48 -8.64 -8.16 4.06
N PRO A 49 -8.74 -7.50 5.23
CA PRO A 49 -9.99 -7.47 5.98
C PRO A 49 -11.06 -6.65 5.22
N PRO A 50 -12.35 -6.78 5.58
CA PRO A 50 -13.41 -5.89 5.11
C PRO A 50 -13.14 -4.43 5.44
N VAL A 51 -13.75 -3.50 4.70
CA VAL A 51 -13.48 -2.06 4.83
C VAL A 51 -13.78 -1.52 6.23
N GLU A 52 -14.82 -2.01 6.91
CA GLU A 52 -15.13 -1.67 8.31
C GLU A 52 -14.01 -2.03 9.31
N ASP A 53 -13.20 -3.02 8.97
CA ASP A 53 -12.13 -3.55 9.81
C ASP A 53 -10.73 -3.08 9.38
N ARG A 54 -10.62 -2.35 8.25
CA ARG A 54 -9.37 -1.76 7.75
C ARG A 54 -8.95 -0.56 8.58
N ARG A 55 -8.40 -0.84 9.76
CA ARG A 55 -7.76 0.19 10.59
C ARG A 55 -6.28 0.21 10.29
N MET A 56 -5.79 1.40 9.95
CA MET A 56 -4.35 1.62 9.78
C MET A 56 -3.69 1.52 11.17
N ASN A 57 -2.96 0.44 11.41
CA ASN A 57 -2.40 0.14 12.73
C ASN A 57 -0.99 0.73 12.86
N HIS A 58 -0.90 1.96 13.35
CA HIS A 58 0.36 2.73 13.39
C HIS A 58 1.45 2.13 14.30
N ILE A 59 1.09 1.14 15.12
CA ILE A 59 1.99 0.44 16.06
C ILE A 59 2.46 -0.93 15.55
N ARG A 60 1.93 -1.43 14.42
CA ARG A 60 2.28 -2.75 13.90
C ARG A 60 3.48 -2.66 12.96
N PRO A 61 4.44 -3.61 13.03
CA PRO A 61 5.55 -3.66 12.07
C PRO A 61 5.04 -3.90 10.64
N PHE A 62 5.80 -3.47 9.66
CA PHE A 62 5.54 -3.77 8.25
C PHE A 62 6.15 -5.12 7.86
N CYS A 63 5.53 -5.80 6.91
CA CYS A 63 6.16 -6.90 6.18
C CYS A 63 7.41 -6.34 5.47
N GLU A 64 8.55 -6.98 5.69
CA GLU A 64 9.85 -6.54 5.16
C GLU A 64 9.86 -6.46 3.63
N ASP A 65 9.31 -7.47 2.95
CA ASP A 65 9.26 -7.52 1.49
C ASP A 65 8.37 -6.40 0.92
N CYS A 66 7.17 -6.21 1.47
CA CYS A 66 6.28 -5.11 1.11
C CYS A 66 6.97 -3.75 1.31
N PHE A 67 7.68 -3.57 2.43
CA PHE A 67 8.33 -2.30 2.75
C PHE A 67 9.51 -2.01 1.81
N ASN A 68 10.33 -3.01 1.53
CA ASN A 68 11.44 -2.87 0.57
C ASN A 68 10.94 -2.51 -0.82
N GLU A 69 9.85 -3.13 -1.28
CA GLU A 69 9.22 -2.81 -2.56
C GLU A 69 8.58 -1.42 -2.55
N TYR A 70 7.97 -1.03 -1.43
CA TYR A 70 7.49 0.34 -1.21
C TYR A 70 8.60 1.37 -1.37
N LEU A 71 9.82 1.11 -0.92
CA LEU A 71 10.95 2.04 -1.07
C LEU A 71 11.46 2.15 -2.51
N ARG A 72 11.23 1.12 -3.35
CA ARG A 72 11.65 1.09 -4.76
C ARG A 72 10.66 1.78 -5.71
N LEU A 73 9.44 2.06 -5.25
CA LEU A 73 8.45 2.77 -6.06
C LEU A 73 8.94 4.20 -6.34
N ASP A 74 9.06 4.53 -7.63
CA ASP A 74 9.31 5.90 -8.07
C ASP A 74 8.04 6.73 -7.84
N ARG A 75 7.97 7.43 -6.72
CA ARG A 75 6.78 8.17 -6.28
C ARG A 75 6.67 9.59 -6.80
N GLY A 76 7.62 10.02 -7.63
CA GLY A 76 7.86 11.45 -7.84
C GLY A 76 8.35 12.08 -6.55
N GLN A 77 9.60 12.55 -6.54
CA GLN A 77 10.06 13.40 -5.45
C GLN A 77 9.21 14.68 -5.43
N PRO A 78 8.82 15.19 -4.25
CA PRO A 78 8.22 16.52 -4.19
C PRO A 78 9.22 17.52 -4.76
N SER A 79 8.87 18.15 -5.89
CA SER A 79 9.63 19.26 -6.43
C SER A 79 9.25 20.52 -5.65
N TRP A 80 10.21 21.11 -4.94
CA TRP A 80 10.05 22.47 -4.43
C TRP A 80 10.19 23.41 -5.63
N LYS A 81 9.14 24.18 -5.94
CA LYS A 81 9.27 25.32 -6.86
C LYS A 81 9.84 26.48 -6.06
N ASP A 82 10.98 27.00 -6.51
CA ASP A 82 11.56 28.25 -6.00
C ASP A 82 10.61 29.45 -6.23
#